data_AF-A0A4V2Q625-F1
#
_entry.id   AF-A0A4V2Q625-F1
#
_cell.length_a   1.000
_cell.length_b   1.000
_cell.length_c   1.000
_cell.angle_alpha   90.00
_cell.angle_beta   90.00
_cell.angle_gamma   90.00
#
_symmetry.space_group_name_H-M   'P 1'
#
loop_
_entity.id
_entity.type
_entity.pdbx_description
1 polymer ?
#
loop_
_entity_poly.entity_id
_entity_poly.type
_entity_poly.pdbx_seq_one_letter_code
_entity_poly.pdbx_strand_id
1 'polypeptide(L)'
;MLALDCLVHARLHRELLPRLWQVLVARYSTHKARKVGAIGCLVPLLNSPAPKLFRYKAVTAWAIPPQKGRDGKRSTDMLVLPPEFYDMNAWDPEGRSEQTRRRWRAGIRKELEAMEGKALVEVTAILRDEGLLIDEAT
;
A
#
# COMPACT_ATOMS: atom_id res chain seq x y z
N MET A 1 15.56 21.78 -0.96
CA MET A 1 14.40 20.86 -0.93
C MET A 1 14.85 19.41 -0.70
N LEU A 2 15.73 18.83 -1.53
CA LEU A 2 16.18 17.42 -1.42
C LEU A 2 16.78 16.98 -0.07
N ALA A 3 17.49 17.84 0.66
CA ALA A 3 18.10 17.47 1.95
C ALA A 3 17.05 17.23 3.05
N LEU A 4 15.96 18.01 3.05
CA LEU A 4 14.88 17.87 4.03
C LEU A 4 14.12 16.55 3.80
N ASP A 5 13.84 16.21 2.54
CA ASP A 5 13.17 14.96 2.17
C ASP A 5 13.94 13.72 2.66
N CYS A 6 15.27 13.72 2.53
CA CYS A 6 16.13 12.63 2.99
C CYS A 6 16.12 12.50 4.53
N LEU A 7 16.16 13.62 5.26
CA LEU A 7 16.14 13.62 6.72
C LEU A 7 14.78 13.13 7.24
N VAL A 8 13.68 13.64 6.68
CA VAL A 8 12.33 13.19 7.00
C VAL A 8 12.18 11.70 6.72
N HIS A 9 12.67 11.22 5.57
CA HIS A 9 12.64 9.80 5.23
C HIS A 9 13.39 8.94 6.26
N ALA A 10 14.62 9.32 6.60
CA ALA A 10 15.44 8.59 7.58
C ALA A 10 14.79 8.57 8.97
N ARG A 11 14.18 9.69 9.37
CA ARG A 11 13.47 9.83 10.64
C ARG A 11 12.24 8.94 10.71
N LEU A 12 11.35 9.06 9.72
CA LEU A 12 10.14 8.24 9.65
C LEU A 12 10.48 6.74 9.62
N HIS A 13 11.50 6.35 8.86
CA HIS A 13 11.95 4.95 8.81
C HIS A 13 12.46 4.43 10.16
N ARG A 14 13.08 5.30 10.97
CA ARG A 14 13.60 4.95 12.29
C ARG A 14 12.52 4.89 13.37
N GLU A 15 11.52 5.77 13.31
CA GLU A 15 10.54 5.91 14.39
C GLU A 15 9.26 5.09 14.19
N LEU A 16 8.85 4.87 12.94
CA LEU A 16 7.67 4.08 12.66
C LEU A 16 7.93 2.60 12.92
N LEU A 17 6.91 1.91 13.44
CA LEU A 17 6.93 0.46 13.49
C LEU A 17 7.15 -0.11 12.07
N PRO A 18 7.96 -1.18 11.90
CA PRO A 18 8.30 -1.70 10.58
C PRO A 18 7.08 -1.97 9.69
N ARG A 19 5.99 -2.53 10.24
CA ARG A 19 4.76 -2.78 9.47
C ARG A 19 4.07 -1.50 8.96
N LEU A 20 4.14 -0.42 9.73
CA LEU A 20 3.57 0.88 9.38
C LEU A 20 4.43 1.59 8.35
N TRP A 21 5.75 1.41 8.41
CA TRP A 21 6.61 1.81 7.31
C TRP A 21 6.28 1.07 6.00
N GLN A 22 6.16 -0.26 6.06
CA GLN A 22 5.88 -1.05 4.85
C GLN A 22 4.53 -0.69 4.22
N VAL A 23 3.48 -0.40 4.99
CA VAL A 23 2.19 0.01 4.41
C VAL A 23 2.29 1.34 3.66
N LEU A 24 3.05 2.30 4.17
CA LEU A 24 3.29 3.58 3.50
C LEU A 24 4.13 3.40 2.23
N VAL A 25 5.21 2.61 2.29
CA VAL A 25 6.04 2.30 1.12
C VAL A 25 5.22 1.59 0.04
N ALA A 26 4.43 0.59 0.42
CA ALA A 26 3.57 -0.13 -0.50
C ALA A 26 2.53 0.80 -1.15
N ARG A 27 1.99 1.76 -0.40
CA ARG A 27 0.97 2.69 -0.91
C ARG A 27 1.56 3.79 -1.79
N TYR A 28 2.58 4.50 -1.31
CA TYR A 28 2.98 5.79 -1.87
C TYR A 28 4.35 5.79 -2.56
N SER A 29 5.16 4.74 -2.44
CA SER A 29 6.49 4.74 -3.08
C SER A 29 6.39 4.77 -4.61
N THR A 30 7.20 5.63 -5.23
CA THR A 30 7.42 5.66 -6.69
C THR A 30 8.48 4.65 -7.13
N HIS A 31 9.32 4.17 -6.23
CA HIS A 31 10.38 3.21 -6.55
C HIS A 31 9.84 1.78 -6.63
N LYS A 32 9.76 1.24 -7.86
CA LYS A 32 9.12 -0.06 -8.17
C LYS A 32 9.57 -1.20 -7.26
N ALA A 33 10.88 -1.40 -7.10
CA ALA A 33 11.40 -2.50 -6.29
C ALA A 33 11.11 -2.34 -4.79
N ARG A 34 11.06 -1.10 -4.28
CA ARG A 34 10.73 -0.83 -2.87
C ARG A 34 9.25 -1.09 -2.61
N LYS A 35 8.38 -0.64 -3.52
CA LYS A 35 6.93 -0.92 -3.48
C LYS A 35 6.66 -2.43 -3.49
N VAL A 36 7.30 -3.17 -4.41
CA VAL A 36 7.14 -4.64 -4.51
C VAL A 36 7.69 -5.36 -3.26
N GLY A 37 8.86 -4.96 -2.77
CA GLY A 37 9.41 -5.49 -1.52
C GLY A 37 8.47 -5.27 -0.33
N ALA A 38 7.92 -4.07 -0.20
CA ALA A 38 6.96 -3.75 0.85
C ALA A 38 5.66 -4.55 0.76
N ILE A 39 5.12 -4.75 -0.45
CA ILE A 39 3.99 -5.66 -0.69
C ILE A 39 4.31 -7.07 -0.17
N GLY A 40 5.50 -7.60 -0.50
CA GLY A 40 5.96 -8.91 -0.04
C GLY A 40 6.03 -9.03 1.49
N CYS A 41 6.46 -7.96 2.17
CA CYS A 41 6.49 -7.89 3.63
C CYS A 41 5.09 -7.83 4.28
N LEU A 42 4.10 -7.22 3.61
CA LEU A 42 2.74 -7.08 4.15
C LEU A 42 1.91 -8.37 4.04
N VAL A 43 2.07 -9.14 2.96
CA VAL A 43 1.30 -10.36 2.71
C VAL A 43 1.27 -11.36 3.88
N PRO A 44 2.39 -11.68 4.56
CA PRO A 44 2.38 -12.60 5.70
C PRO A 44 1.75 -12.00 6.97
N LEU A 45 1.58 -10.67 7.06
CA LEU A 45 1.04 -10.00 8.26
C LEU A 45 -0.49 -9.99 8.31
N LEU A 46 -1.15 -10.33 7.20
CA LEU A 46 -2.60 -10.24 7.07
C LEU A 46 -3.32 -11.47 7.62
N ASN A 47 -4.36 -11.23 8.42
CA ASN A 47 -5.18 -12.25 9.04
C ASN A 47 -6.37 -12.64 8.14
N SER A 48 -6.06 -13.35 7.05
CA SER A 48 -7.07 -13.79 6.08
C SER A 48 -7.01 -15.30 5.85
N PRO A 49 -8.17 -16.00 5.78
CA PRO A 49 -8.22 -17.41 5.39
C PRO A 49 -7.96 -17.63 3.89
N ALA A 50 -7.73 -16.57 3.12
CA ALA A 50 -7.51 -16.65 1.69
C ALA A 50 -6.16 -17.35 1.34
N PRO A 51 -6.10 -18.10 0.23
CA PRO A 51 -4.86 -18.67 -0.29
C PRO A 51 -3.77 -17.62 -0.49
N LYS A 52 -2.50 -18.06 -0.46
CA LYS A 52 -1.33 -17.18 -0.58
C LYS A 52 -1.36 -16.31 -1.84
N LEU A 53 -1.71 -16.89 -2.99
CA LEU A 53 -1.83 -16.15 -4.25
C LEU A 53 -2.89 -15.06 -4.16
N PHE A 54 -4.07 -15.37 -3.61
CA PHE A 54 -5.15 -14.42 -3.43
C PHE A 54 -4.72 -13.25 -2.54
N ARG A 55 -4.07 -13.53 -1.40
CA ARG A 55 -3.52 -12.49 -0.53
C ARG A 55 -2.52 -11.59 -1.27
N TYR A 56 -1.58 -12.19 -2.00
CA TYR A 56 -0.59 -11.45 -2.78
C TYR A 56 -1.24 -10.52 -3.82
N LYS A 57 -2.18 -11.05 -4.61
CA LYS A 57 -2.92 -10.29 -5.63
C LYS A 57 -3.75 -9.18 -5.00
N ALA A 58 -4.43 -9.45 -3.89
CA ALA A 58 -5.26 -8.46 -3.18
C ALA A 58 -4.43 -7.30 -2.62
N VAL A 59 -3.29 -7.57 -1.96
CA VAL A 59 -2.37 -6.54 -1.47
C VAL A 59 -1.81 -5.72 -2.62
N THR A 60 -1.38 -6.39 -3.69
CA THR A 60 -0.82 -5.73 -4.87
C THR A 60 -1.84 -4.80 -5.54
N ALA A 61 -3.08 -5.26 -5.72
CA ALA A 61 -4.16 -4.48 -6.33
C ALA A 61 -4.63 -3.30 -5.46
N TRP A 62 -4.44 -3.38 -4.13
CA TRP A 62 -4.67 -2.25 -3.23
C TRP A 62 -3.52 -1.22 -3.32
N ALA A 63 -2.27 -1.70 -3.34
CA ALA A 63 -1.07 -0.87 -3.43
C ALA A 63 -0.92 -0.16 -4.79
N ILE A 64 -1.43 -0.78 -5.85
CA ILE A 64 -1.40 -0.28 -7.23
C ILE A 64 -2.84 -0.34 -7.76
N PRO A 65 -3.66 0.68 -7.52
CA PRO A 65 -5.04 0.71 -7.98
C PRO A 65 -5.11 0.97 -9.50
N PRO A 66 -6.19 0.53 -10.17
CA PRO A 66 -6.38 0.79 -11.59
C PRO A 66 -6.50 2.30 -11.83
N GLN A 67 -5.75 2.81 -12.79
CA GLN A 67 -5.82 4.22 -13.18
C GLN A 67 -7.00 4.41 -14.12
N LYS A 68 -8.05 5.11 -13.69
CA LYS A 68 -9.19 5.44 -14.57
C LYS A 68 -8.80 6.60 -15.50
N GLY A 69 -9.00 6.42 -16.81
CA GLY A 69 -9.18 7.52 -17.76
C GLY A 69 -7.97 8.14 -18.44
N ARG A 70 -6.84 7.43 -18.64
CA ARG A 70 -5.72 7.97 -19.45
C ARG A 70 -5.00 6.88 -20.26
N ASP A 71 -5.52 6.59 -21.43
CA ASP A 71 -4.80 5.95 -22.54
C ASP A 71 -3.79 6.97 -23.11
N GLY A 72 -2.62 7.09 -22.49
CA GLY A 72 -1.65 8.08 -22.94
C GLY A 72 -0.29 7.90 -22.29
N LYS A 73 0.72 7.80 -23.15
CA LYS A 73 2.16 7.73 -22.82
C LYS A 73 2.51 8.72 -21.69
N ARG A 74 2.81 8.19 -20.50
CA ARG A 74 3.58 8.92 -19.48
C ARG A 74 4.93 8.27 -19.29
N SER A 75 5.85 9.06 -18.75
CA SER A 75 7.22 8.71 -18.42
C SER A 75 7.34 7.28 -17.91
N THR A 76 8.24 6.53 -18.51
CA THR A 76 8.48 5.07 -18.48
C THR A 76 8.63 4.44 -17.08
N ASP A 77 8.49 5.22 -16.01
CA ASP A 77 8.90 4.83 -14.67
C ASP A 77 7.77 4.63 -13.65
N MET A 78 6.49 4.74 -14.04
CA MET A 78 5.38 4.44 -13.13
C MET A 78 4.96 2.96 -13.23
N LEU A 79 4.83 2.28 -12.08
CA LEU A 79 4.37 0.89 -12.02
C LEU A 79 2.86 0.83 -12.29
N VAL A 80 2.47 0.32 -13.46
CA VAL A 80 1.07 0.11 -13.85
C VAL A 80 0.86 -1.39 -14.08
N LEU A 81 -0.21 -1.94 -13.51
CA LEU A 81 -0.60 -3.33 -13.72
C LEU A 81 -1.59 -3.42 -14.88
N PRO A 82 -1.52 -4.49 -15.68
CA PRO A 82 -2.45 -4.69 -16.78
C PRO A 82 -3.87 -4.95 -16.25
N PRO A 83 -4.94 -4.62 -17.00
CA PRO A 83 -6.33 -4.72 -16.53
C PRO A 83 -6.72 -6.11 -16.01
N GLU A 84 -6.20 -7.16 -16.63
CA GLU A 84 -6.46 -8.57 -16.29
C GLU A 84 -5.96 -8.91 -14.88
N PHE A 85 -4.98 -8.15 -14.36
CA PHE A 85 -4.52 -8.31 -12.98
C PHE A 85 -5.66 -8.10 -11.98
N TYR A 86 -6.64 -7.24 -12.28
CA TYR A 86 -7.72 -6.90 -11.37
C TYR A 86 -8.91 -7.87 -11.44
N ASP A 87 -8.90 -8.84 -12.36
CA ASP A 87 -9.88 -9.91 -12.41
C ASP A 87 -9.67 -10.90 -11.26
N MET A 88 -10.57 -10.87 -10.27
CA MET A 88 -10.50 -11.74 -9.10
C MET A 88 -10.71 -13.21 -9.42
N ASN A 89 -11.31 -13.55 -10.57
CA ASN A 89 -11.51 -14.95 -10.96
C ASN A 89 -10.17 -15.64 -11.21
N ALA A 90 -9.15 -14.90 -11.65
CA ALA A 90 -7.80 -15.41 -11.86
C ALA A 90 -6.96 -15.52 -10.56
N TRP A 91 -7.48 -15.07 -9.40
CA TRP A 91 -6.71 -15.02 -8.15
C TRP A 91 -6.84 -16.29 -7.29
N ASP A 92 -7.84 -17.12 -7.56
CA ASP A 92 -8.15 -18.34 -6.82
C ASP A 92 -8.32 -19.51 -7.80
N PRO A 93 -7.24 -20.29 -8.04
CA PRO A 93 -7.27 -21.42 -8.97
C PRO A 93 -8.29 -22.51 -8.59
N GLU A 94 -8.64 -22.60 -7.31
CA GLU A 94 -9.65 -23.55 -6.81
C GLU A 94 -11.09 -23.09 -7.10
N GLY A 95 -11.28 -21.87 -7.62
CA GLY A 95 -12.57 -21.43 -8.14
C GLY A 95 -13.67 -21.29 -7.09
N ARG A 96 -13.36 -20.88 -5.85
CA ARG A 96 -14.38 -20.70 -4.79
C ARG A 96 -15.44 -19.67 -5.18
N SER A 97 -16.55 -19.63 -4.46
CA SER A 97 -17.65 -18.72 -4.78
C SER A 97 -17.19 -17.25 -4.83
N GLU A 98 -17.79 -16.47 -5.73
CA GLU A 98 -17.48 -15.04 -5.87
C GLU A 98 -17.68 -14.29 -4.55
N GLN A 99 -18.73 -14.62 -3.80
CA GLN A 99 -19.00 -14.04 -2.48
C GLN A 99 -17.82 -14.24 -1.51
N THR A 100 -17.21 -15.43 -1.52
CA THR A 100 -16.05 -15.75 -0.69
C THR A 100 -14.84 -14.88 -1.09
N ARG A 101 -14.54 -14.80 -2.39
CA ARG A 101 -13.46 -13.96 -2.92
C ARG A 101 -13.68 -12.48 -2.57
N ARG A 102 -14.90 -11.96 -2.73
CA ARG A 102 -15.25 -10.58 -2.36
C ARG A 102 -15.06 -10.33 -0.86
N ARG A 103 -15.53 -11.24 0.00
CA ARG A 103 -15.35 -11.15 1.46
C ARG A 103 -13.88 -11.12 1.84
N TRP A 104 -13.05 -11.99 1.26
CA TRP A 104 -11.61 -12.01 1.51
C TRP A 104 -10.93 -10.71 1.11
N ARG A 105 -11.23 -10.21 -0.09
CA ARG A 105 -10.65 -8.95 -0.59
C ARG A 105 -11.06 -7.77 0.30
N ALA A 106 -12.32 -7.71 0.73
CA ALA A 106 -12.80 -6.67 1.63
C ALA A 106 -12.10 -6.72 3.00
N GLY A 107 -11.94 -7.92 3.58
CA GLY A 107 -11.22 -8.11 4.85
C GLY A 107 -9.76 -7.66 4.76
N ILE A 108 -9.04 -8.12 3.72
CA ILE A 108 -7.65 -7.73 3.46
C ILE A 108 -7.53 -6.21 3.29
N ARG A 109 -8.42 -5.60 2.50
CA ARG A 109 -8.44 -4.14 2.31
C ARG A 109 -8.64 -3.41 3.64
N LYS A 110 -9.60 -3.84 4.45
CA LYS A 110 -9.90 -3.22 5.75
C LYS A 110 -8.68 -3.25 6.68
N GLU A 111 -7.96 -4.36 6.73
CA GLU A 111 -6.73 -4.48 7.53
C GLU A 111 -5.62 -3.54 7.02
N LEU A 112 -5.44 -3.46 5.69
CA LEU A 112 -4.45 -2.56 5.08
C LEU A 112 -4.79 -1.09 5.33
N GLU A 113 -6.04 -0.69 5.16
CA GLU A 113 -6.52 0.68 5.42
C GLU A 113 -6.41 1.05 6.90
N ALA A 114 -6.63 0.11 7.82
CA ALA A 114 -6.41 0.33 9.25
C ALA A 114 -4.91 0.55 9.57
N MET A 115 -4.01 -0.23 8.95
CA MET A 115 -2.57 -0.02 9.08
C MET A 115 -2.13 1.31 8.47
N GLU A 116 -2.62 1.65 7.27
CA GLU A 116 -2.36 2.93 6.59
C GLU A 116 -2.81 4.10 7.45
N GLY A 117 -4.04 4.07 7.97
CA GLY A 117 -4.57 5.11 8.85
C GLY A 117 -3.74 5.29 10.11
N LYS A 118 -3.35 4.20 10.78
CA LYS A 118 -2.46 4.26 11.94
C LYS A 118 -1.09 4.86 11.57
N ALA A 119 -0.51 4.45 10.45
CA ALA A 119 0.78 4.95 9.99
C ALA A 119 0.71 6.46 9.71
N LEU A 120 -0.36 6.94 9.08
CA LEU A 120 -0.55 8.37 8.81
C LEU A 120 -0.69 9.19 10.10
N VAL A 121 -1.38 8.67 11.11
CA VAL A 121 -1.46 9.32 12.44
C VAL A 121 -0.06 9.43 13.07
N GLU A 122 0.71 8.35 13.07
CA GLU A 122 2.09 8.36 13.63
C GLU A 122 3.02 9.31 12.84
N VAL A 123 2.98 9.26 11.50
CA VAL A 123 3.73 10.21 10.65
C VAL A 123 3.35 11.65 10.97
N THR A 124 2.07 11.95 11.11
CA THR A 124 1.59 13.31 11.41
C THR A 124 2.11 13.78 12.77
N ALA A 125 2.10 12.91 13.78
CA ALA A 125 2.66 13.24 15.10
C ALA A 125 4.16 13.53 15.02
N ILE A 126 4.93 12.70 14.31
CA ILE A 126 6.38 12.89 14.13
C ILE A 126 6.66 14.22 13.42
N LEU A 127 5.96 14.50 12.31
CA LEU A 127 6.18 15.72 11.55
C LEU A 127 5.78 16.99 12.33
N ARG A 128 4.78 16.92 13.21
CA ARG A 128 4.43 18.02 14.12
C ARG A 128 5.51 18.28 15.17
N ASP A 129 6.06 17.22 15.77
CA ASP A 129 7.12 17.33 16.78
C ASP A 129 8.39 17.96 16.18
N GLU A 130 8.66 17.70 14.90
CA GLU A 130 9.76 18.30 14.14
C GLU A 130 9.44 19.72 13.61
N GLY A 131 8.24 20.26 13.89
CA GLY A 131 7.80 21.57 13.40
C GLY A 131 7.59 21.66 11.88
N LEU A 132 7.46 20.52 11.21
CA LEU A 132 7.29 20.42 9.75
C LEU A 132 5.83 20.49 9.29
N LEU A 133 4.89 20.35 10.23
CA LEU A 133 3.47 20.62 10.01
C LEU A 133 3.05 21.80 10.88
N ILE A 134 2.50 22.83 10.23
CA ILE A 134 1.87 23.95 10.91
C ILE A 134 0.42 23.51 11.18
N ASP A 135 -0.08 23.69 12.41
CA ASP A 135 -1.50 23.54 12.63
C ASP A 135 -2.23 24.59 11.78
N GLU A 136 -3.25 24.16 11.02
CA GLU A 136 -4.12 25.11 10.32
C GLU A 136 -4.68 26.05 11.38
N ALA A 137 -4.24 27.31 11.33
CA ALA A 137 -4.70 28.36 12.21
C ALA A 137 -6.23 28.40 12.13
N THR A 138 -6.86 28.21 13.28
CA THR A 138 -8.32 28.16 13.47
C THR A 138 -8.96 29.50 13.14
#